data_AF-X6C1U3-F1
#
_entry.id   AF-X6C1U3-F1
#
_cell.length_a   1.000
_cell.length_b   1.000
_cell.length_c   1.000
_cell.angle_alpha   90.00
_cell.angle_beta   90.00
_cell.angle_gamma   90.00
#
_symmetry.space_group_name_H-M   'P 1'
#
loop_
_entity.id
_entity.type
_entity.pdbx_description
1 polymer ?
#
loop_
_entity_poly.entity_id
_entity_poly.type
_entity_poly.pdbx_seq_one_letter_code
_entity_poly.pdbx_strand_id
1 'polypeptide(L)'
;MWQTFVTYWPLILVIIPMLMAAIGIVHAIMTKEDVRAATGWVGVMILSPFLGAIIYAIAGINRIRRATISAMRPVAGEAETAKHDHDIALEALISAEFGQRFAGLKTLGDRVARRGLLSGNAITILRTGDEAYAAMCGAIDGARRSILLETYIFDNDEIGRRFVGSLAGAVRRGVTVRVLIDAVGVRYSVPSILGTLREAGVTVDLFNGNIVMGLRLPYANLRTHRKILIVDGAVAFTGGMNIRKGFSAEFAGSASSADTHFQVTGPVVADLFAVAAEDWRFAGNEALKDEVWHVAKPSPPPGQPILVRAVASGPDASIETNHKLLTGAFSVARKSIRIMSPYFLPDREFVSALVTAARRGVEIDIVVPAVNNLFLVGRAMTAQYDQVLKHYCRVWRHEGSFDHSKLLSVDGVWAYVGSSNLDARSLRLNFEIDLEVLDTGFAAEIEGRIGAAIASAKPVTLATLRARPFVIRVFDRLLWLGSPYL
;
A
#
# COMPACT_ATOMS: atom_id res chain seq x y z
N MET A 1 -34.87 -34.44 -35.41
CA MET A 1 -33.88 -33.57 -34.74
C MET A 1 -33.77 -32.20 -35.40
N TRP A 2 -33.47 -32.09 -36.70
CA TRP A 2 -33.33 -30.78 -37.37
C TRP A 2 -34.60 -29.93 -37.37
N GLN A 3 -35.76 -30.51 -37.72
CA GLN A 3 -37.04 -29.80 -37.67
C GLN A 3 -37.38 -29.30 -36.26
N THR A 4 -37.15 -30.12 -35.23
CA THR A 4 -37.33 -29.72 -33.83
C THR A 4 -36.45 -28.52 -33.48
N PHE A 5 -35.19 -28.52 -33.89
CA PHE A 5 -34.28 -27.39 -33.68
C PHE A 5 -34.77 -26.13 -34.41
N VAL A 6 -35.17 -26.25 -35.67
CA VAL A 6 -35.71 -25.13 -36.48
C VAL A 6 -37.02 -24.57 -35.90
N THR A 7 -37.83 -25.40 -35.23
CA THR A 7 -39.06 -24.94 -34.57
C THR A 7 -38.78 -24.20 -33.27
N TYR A 8 -37.80 -24.64 -32.47
CA TYR A 8 -37.61 -24.15 -31.10
C TYR A 8 -36.40 -23.23 -30.91
N TRP A 9 -35.54 -23.00 -31.91
CA TRP A 9 -34.37 -22.12 -31.75
C TRP A 9 -34.69 -20.69 -31.28
N PRO A 10 -35.81 -20.03 -31.62
CA PRO A 10 -36.10 -18.69 -31.10
C PRO A 10 -36.42 -18.71 -29.60
N LEU A 11 -37.11 -19.76 -29.14
CA LEU A 11 -37.39 -19.97 -27.71
C LEU A 11 -36.09 -20.24 -26.94
N ILE A 12 -35.20 -21.05 -27.51
CA ILE A 12 -33.87 -21.30 -26.95
C ILE A 12 -33.07 -19.99 -26.84
N LEU A 13 -33.10 -19.14 -27.88
CA LEU A 13 -32.44 -17.83 -27.89
C LEU A 13 -33.00 -16.83 -26.88
N VAL A 14 -34.22 -17.01 -26.37
CA VAL A 14 -34.79 -16.16 -25.32
C VAL A 14 -34.58 -16.77 -23.94
N ILE A 15 -34.86 -18.06 -23.78
CA ILE A 15 -34.83 -18.76 -22.50
C ILE A 15 -33.40 -18.84 -21.95
N ILE A 16 -32.40 -19.16 -22.79
CA ILE A 16 -31.01 -19.28 -22.32
C ILE A 16 -30.48 -17.96 -21.76
N PRO A 17 -30.57 -16.82 -22.47
CA PRO A 17 -30.18 -15.52 -21.91
C PRO A 17 -30.94 -15.13 -20.65
N MET A 18 -32.25 -15.41 -20.59
CA MET A 18 -33.08 -15.14 -19.41
C MET A 18 -32.59 -15.94 -18.20
N LEU A 19 -32.31 -17.23 -18.37
CA LEU A 19 -31.79 -18.08 -17.30
C LEU A 19 -30.39 -17.64 -16.87
N MET A 20 -29.51 -17.32 -17.82
CA MET A 20 -28.18 -16.78 -17.53
C MET A 20 -28.26 -15.49 -16.71
N ALA A 21 -29.13 -14.56 -17.12
CA ALA A 21 -29.36 -13.31 -16.41
C ALA A 21 -29.95 -13.55 -15.02
N ALA A 22 -30.94 -14.43 -14.88
CA ALA A 22 -31.53 -14.76 -13.58
C ALA A 22 -30.49 -15.33 -12.61
N ILE A 23 -29.66 -16.28 -13.06
CA ILE A 23 -28.55 -16.85 -12.27
C ILE A 23 -27.55 -15.75 -11.90
N GLY A 24 -27.15 -14.92 -12.86
CA GLY A 24 -26.23 -13.81 -12.63
C GLY A 24 -26.77 -12.77 -11.64
N ILE A 25 -28.05 -12.44 -11.73
CA ILE A 25 -28.77 -11.52 -10.82
C ILE A 25 -28.80 -12.09 -9.41
N VAL A 26 -29.23 -13.35 -9.25
CA VAL A 26 -29.23 -14.02 -7.94
C VAL A 26 -27.82 -14.03 -7.37
N HIS A 27 -26.81 -14.39 -8.16
CA HIS A 27 -25.42 -14.35 -7.73
C HIS A 27 -24.99 -12.92 -7.31
N ALA A 28 -25.34 -11.89 -8.08
CA ALA A 28 -25.01 -10.51 -7.76
C ALA A 28 -25.66 -10.04 -6.45
N ILE A 29 -26.93 -10.34 -6.24
CA ILE A 29 -27.67 -10.01 -5.01
C ILE A 29 -27.05 -10.72 -3.80
N MET A 30 -26.66 -11.99 -3.94
CA MET A 30 -26.18 -12.79 -2.83
C MET A 30 -24.70 -12.57 -2.49
N THR A 31 -23.90 -11.97 -3.38
CA THR A 31 -22.43 -11.91 -3.22
C THR A 31 -21.84 -10.51 -3.20
N LYS A 32 -22.57 -9.48 -3.63
CA LYS A 32 -22.07 -8.10 -3.65
C LYS A 32 -22.41 -7.39 -2.34
N GLU A 33 -21.38 -6.92 -1.65
CA GLU A 33 -21.51 -6.14 -0.41
C GLU A 33 -21.94 -4.67 -0.69
N ASP A 34 -21.56 -4.13 -1.85
CA ASP A 34 -21.94 -2.77 -2.26
C ASP A 34 -23.25 -2.78 -3.08
N VAL A 35 -24.28 -2.13 -2.54
CA VAL A 35 -25.62 -2.04 -3.16
C VAL A 35 -25.56 -1.36 -4.53
N ARG A 36 -24.76 -0.30 -4.71
CA ARG A 36 -24.66 0.42 -5.99
C ARG A 36 -24.04 -0.46 -7.06
N ALA A 37 -22.99 -1.19 -6.71
CA ALA A 37 -22.38 -2.16 -7.60
C ALA A 37 -23.35 -3.31 -7.94
N ALA A 38 -24.07 -3.83 -6.95
CA ALA A 38 -25.08 -4.86 -7.14
C ALA A 38 -26.19 -4.38 -8.09
N THR A 39 -26.80 -3.22 -7.82
CA THR A 39 -27.84 -2.62 -8.66
C THR A 39 -27.34 -2.34 -10.07
N GLY A 40 -26.09 -1.88 -10.24
CA GLY A 40 -25.50 -1.67 -11.56
C GLY A 40 -25.40 -2.96 -12.38
N TRP A 41 -24.88 -4.03 -11.78
CA TRP A 41 -24.79 -5.34 -12.43
C TRP A 41 -26.16 -5.95 -12.73
N VAL A 42 -27.11 -5.85 -11.79
CA VAL A 42 -28.50 -6.28 -11.98
C VAL A 42 -29.14 -5.51 -13.13
N GLY A 43 -28.98 -4.18 -13.17
CA GLY A 43 -29.49 -3.34 -14.25
C GLY A 43 -28.92 -3.72 -15.62
N VAL A 44 -27.61 -3.97 -15.72
CA VAL A 44 -26.95 -4.43 -16.96
C VAL A 44 -27.52 -5.77 -17.42
N MET A 45 -27.75 -6.72 -16.50
CA MET A 45 -28.35 -8.03 -16.82
C MET A 45 -29.84 -7.94 -17.16
N ILE A 46 -30.59 -6.98 -16.61
CA ILE A 46 -32.00 -6.75 -16.99
C ILE A 46 -32.09 -6.13 -18.39
N LEU A 47 -31.27 -5.11 -18.67
CA LEU A 47 -31.29 -4.38 -19.96
C LEU A 47 -30.71 -5.21 -21.11
N SER A 48 -29.71 -6.04 -20.81
CA SER A 48 -29.11 -6.96 -21.79
C SER A 48 -28.86 -8.32 -21.16
N PRO A 49 -29.85 -9.23 -21.18
CA PRO A 49 -29.78 -10.52 -20.49
C PRO A 49 -28.62 -11.40 -20.95
N PHE A 50 -28.36 -11.44 -22.25
CA PHE A 50 -27.26 -12.24 -22.79
C PHE A 50 -25.91 -11.58 -22.53
N LEU A 51 -25.70 -10.37 -23.08
CA LEU A 51 -24.40 -9.69 -23.02
C LEU A 51 -24.08 -9.27 -21.58
N GLY A 52 -25.07 -8.80 -20.83
CA GLY A 52 -24.92 -8.41 -19.43
C GLY A 52 -24.54 -9.57 -18.53
N ALA A 53 -25.11 -10.76 -18.73
CA ALA A 53 -24.71 -11.96 -17.98
C ALA A 53 -23.27 -12.39 -18.34
N ILE A 54 -22.86 -12.29 -19.61
CA ILE A 54 -21.48 -12.57 -20.03
C ILE A 54 -20.50 -11.57 -19.42
N ILE A 55 -20.77 -10.27 -19.51
CA ILE A 55 -19.92 -9.23 -18.92
C ILE A 55 -19.85 -9.40 -17.40
N TYR A 56 -20.98 -9.70 -16.74
CA TYR A 56 -21.01 -10.01 -15.31
C TYR A 56 -20.15 -11.24 -14.98
N ALA A 57 -20.22 -12.31 -15.76
CA ALA A 57 -19.42 -13.51 -15.54
C ALA A 57 -17.91 -13.28 -15.68
N ILE A 58 -17.50 -12.33 -16.52
CA ILE A 58 -16.10 -11.96 -16.75
C ILE A 58 -15.60 -10.96 -15.71
N ALA A 59 -16.35 -9.89 -15.44
CA ALA A 59 -15.90 -8.74 -14.65
C ALA A 59 -16.64 -8.56 -13.32
N GLY A 60 -17.88 -9.03 -13.22
CA GLY A 60 -18.73 -8.89 -12.04
C GLY A 60 -18.52 -9.98 -10.99
N ILE A 61 -18.20 -11.21 -11.39
CA ILE A 61 -17.90 -12.31 -10.45
C ILE A 61 -16.48 -12.13 -9.93
N ASN A 62 -16.34 -11.84 -8.63
CA ASN A 62 -15.02 -11.79 -8.00
C ASN A 62 -14.50 -13.22 -7.82
N ARG A 63 -13.74 -13.72 -8.80
CA ARG A 63 -13.17 -15.08 -8.79
C ARG A 63 -12.01 -15.24 -7.82
N ILE A 64 -11.50 -14.13 -7.27
CA ILE A 64 -10.58 -14.13 -6.15
C ILE A 64 -11.40 -14.31 -4.88
N ARG A 65 -11.61 -15.56 -4.44
CA ARG A 65 -12.24 -15.79 -3.14
C ARG A 65 -11.21 -15.48 -2.06
N ARG A 66 -11.50 -14.48 -1.22
CA ARG A 66 -10.75 -14.12 0.00
C ARG A 66 -10.30 -15.36 0.77
N ALA A 67 -11.22 -16.33 0.96
CA ALA A 67 -10.96 -17.59 1.63
C ALA A 67 -9.83 -18.42 0.98
N THR A 68 -9.67 -18.38 -0.34
CA THR A 68 -8.59 -19.10 -1.04
C THR A 68 -7.24 -18.41 -0.85
N ILE A 69 -7.19 -17.07 -0.91
CA ILE A 69 -5.95 -16.33 -0.60
C ILE A 69 -5.59 -16.53 0.87
N SER A 70 -6.53 -16.35 1.80
CA SER A 70 -6.31 -16.56 3.24
C SER A 70 -5.95 -18.01 3.58
N ALA A 71 -6.47 -19.01 2.86
CA ALA A 71 -6.08 -20.41 3.06
C ALA A 71 -4.67 -20.72 2.50
N MET A 72 -4.25 -20.02 1.44
CA MET A 72 -2.88 -20.11 0.91
C MET A 72 -1.87 -19.30 1.73
N ARG A 73 -2.36 -18.31 2.49
CA ARG A 73 -1.62 -17.44 3.40
C ARG A 73 -2.17 -17.55 4.81
N PRO A 74 -2.06 -18.75 5.45
CA PRO A 74 -2.46 -18.87 6.83
C PRO A 74 -1.56 -17.94 7.63
N VAL A 75 -2.18 -16.98 8.32
CA VAL A 75 -1.54 -16.13 9.32
C VAL A 75 -0.71 -17.07 10.20
N ALA A 76 0.61 -16.87 10.23
CA ALA A 76 1.48 -17.71 11.04
C ALA A 76 0.90 -17.77 12.46
N GLY A 77 0.69 -18.99 12.99
CA GLY A 77 -0.06 -19.24 14.23
C GLY A 77 0.44 -18.51 15.48
N GLU A 78 1.61 -17.87 15.41
CA GLU A 78 2.12 -16.96 16.43
C GLU A 78 1.36 -15.62 16.52
N ALA A 79 0.80 -15.11 15.41
CA ALA A 79 0.00 -13.88 15.42
C ALA A 79 -1.46 -14.12 15.90
N GLU A 80 -1.97 -15.35 15.80
CA GLU A 80 -3.23 -15.74 16.47
C GLU A 80 -3.02 -16.09 17.96
N THR A 81 -1.82 -16.51 18.37
CA THR A 81 -1.50 -16.86 19.77
C THR A 81 -0.90 -15.71 20.59
N ALA A 82 -0.68 -14.54 19.99
CA ALA A 82 -0.71 -13.29 20.73
C ALA A 82 -2.13 -13.12 21.29
N LYS A 83 -2.38 -13.78 22.44
CA LYS A 83 -3.45 -13.40 23.35
C LYS A 83 -3.41 -11.88 23.37
N HIS A 84 -4.52 -11.25 22.99
CA HIS A 84 -4.72 -9.83 23.17
C HIS A 84 -4.86 -9.55 24.67
N ASP A 85 -3.85 -9.97 25.44
CA ASP A 85 -3.69 -9.56 26.81
C ASP A 85 -3.50 -8.06 26.70
N HIS A 86 -4.48 -7.31 27.21
CA HIS A 86 -4.38 -5.87 27.31
C HIS A 86 -3.07 -5.58 28.05
N ASP A 87 -2.10 -5.01 27.35
CA ASP A 87 -0.92 -4.46 27.98
C ASP A 87 -1.36 -3.19 28.73
N ILE A 88 -1.89 -3.40 29.94
CA ILE A 88 -2.43 -2.35 30.80
C ILE A 88 -1.35 -1.30 31.08
N ALA A 89 -0.09 -1.73 31.21
CA ALA A 89 1.03 -0.82 31.47
C ALA A 89 1.30 0.09 30.27
N LEU A 90 1.32 -0.47 29.05
CA LEU A 90 1.47 0.32 27.82
C LEU A 90 0.26 1.25 27.59
N GLU A 91 -0.96 0.78 27.83
CA GLU A 91 -2.16 1.61 27.69
C GLU A 91 -2.20 2.77 28.69
N ALA A 92 -1.75 2.53 29.93
CA ALA A 92 -1.59 3.57 30.94
C ALA A 92 -0.51 4.59 30.54
N LEU A 93 0.64 4.12 30.02
CA LEU A 93 1.70 4.99 29.50
C LEU A 93 1.17 5.87 28.37
N ILE A 94 0.52 5.28 27.36
CA ILE A 94 -0.02 6.01 26.22
C ILE A 94 -1.07 7.04 26.67
N SER A 95 -1.93 6.65 27.62
CA SER A 95 -2.95 7.56 28.15
C SER A 95 -2.35 8.73 28.91
N ALA A 96 -1.26 8.51 29.65
CA ALA A 96 -0.56 9.55 30.41
C ALA A 96 0.23 10.49 29.49
N GLU A 97 0.93 9.95 28.49
CA GLU A 97 1.87 10.70 27.65
C GLU A 97 1.21 11.34 26.43
N PHE A 98 0.31 10.61 25.74
CA PHE A 98 -0.31 11.06 24.48
C PHE A 98 -1.81 11.36 24.65
N GLY A 99 -2.43 10.86 25.71
CA GLY A 99 -3.84 11.04 26.03
C GLY A 99 -4.71 9.83 25.68
N GLN A 100 -5.81 9.66 26.42
CA GLN A 100 -6.73 8.52 26.34
C GLN A 100 -7.21 8.19 24.91
N ARG A 101 -7.31 9.19 24.03
CA ARG A 101 -7.72 9.02 22.64
C ARG A 101 -6.78 8.11 21.85
N PHE A 102 -5.46 8.16 22.13
CA PHE A 102 -4.48 7.30 21.46
C PHE A 102 -4.42 5.91 22.08
N ALA A 103 -4.83 5.73 23.33
CA ALA A 103 -5.04 4.40 23.88
C ALA A 103 -6.19 3.69 23.13
N GLY A 104 -7.29 4.40 22.87
CA GLY A 104 -8.38 3.89 22.02
C GLY A 104 -7.92 3.57 20.59
N LEU A 105 -7.08 4.44 19.99
CA LEU A 105 -6.50 4.18 18.67
C LEU A 105 -5.56 2.97 18.67
N LYS A 106 -4.73 2.80 19.70
CA LYS A 106 -3.88 1.62 19.90
C LYS A 106 -4.73 0.36 19.95
N THR A 107 -5.81 0.32 20.74
CA THR A 107 -6.70 -0.84 20.84
C THR A 107 -7.39 -1.17 19.51
N LEU A 108 -7.87 -0.16 18.77
CA LEU A 108 -8.39 -0.36 17.41
C LEU A 108 -7.32 -0.99 16.53
N GLY A 109 -6.15 -0.39 16.57
CA GLY A 109 -4.95 -0.77 15.86
C GLY A 109 -4.54 -2.23 16.03
N ASP A 110 -4.43 -2.67 17.28
CA ASP A 110 -4.04 -4.05 17.60
C ASP A 110 -4.99 -5.06 16.96
N ARG A 111 -6.29 -4.75 16.96
CA ARG A 111 -7.33 -5.62 16.41
C ARG A 111 -7.32 -5.63 14.87
N VAL A 112 -7.17 -4.48 14.23
CA VAL A 112 -7.22 -4.40 12.75
C VAL A 112 -5.92 -4.85 12.10
N ALA A 113 -4.77 -4.60 12.73
CA ALA A 113 -3.46 -5.01 12.25
C ALA A 113 -3.09 -6.43 12.69
N ARG A 114 -3.78 -6.98 13.72
CA ARG A 114 -3.47 -8.28 14.35
C ARG A 114 -2.02 -8.36 14.84
N ARG A 115 -1.48 -7.22 15.27
CA ARG A 115 -0.12 -7.03 15.79
C ARG A 115 -0.18 -5.93 16.85
N GLY A 116 0.58 -6.07 17.92
CA GLY A 116 0.63 -5.08 18.99
C GLY A 116 1.43 -3.84 18.58
N LEU A 117 1.13 -2.70 19.19
CA LEU A 117 2.03 -1.54 19.19
C LEU A 117 3.25 -1.84 20.07
N LEU A 118 4.45 -1.83 19.49
CA LEU A 118 5.66 -2.28 20.17
C LEU A 118 6.49 -1.10 20.68
N SER A 119 7.07 -1.24 21.86
CA SER A 119 8.00 -0.28 22.47
C SER A 119 9.46 -0.63 22.17
N GLY A 120 10.38 0.31 22.41
CA GLY A 120 11.83 0.06 22.29
C GLY A 120 12.35 0.02 20.85
N ASN A 121 11.65 0.69 19.93
CA ASN A 121 12.11 0.85 18.55
C ASN A 121 12.89 2.16 18.38
N ALA A 122 13.73 2.19 17.35
CA ALA A 122 14.27 3.42 16.80
C ALA A 122 13.96 3.50 15.31
N ILE A 123 13.59 4.68 14.84
CA ILE A 123 13.27 4.95 13.44
C ILE A 123 14.04 6.17 12.97
N THR A 124 14.66 6.07 11.81
CA THR A 124 15.43 7.14 11.16
C THR A 124 14.82 7.44 9.79
N ILE A 125 14.56 8.72 9.52
CA ILE A 125 14.02 9.20 8.26
C ILE A 125 15.15 9.35 7.24
N LEU A 126 15.06 8.64 6.12
CA LEU A 126 15.94 8.75 4.96
C LEU A 126 15.23 9.61 3.92
N ARG A 127 15.74 10.82 3.70
CA ARG A 127 14.97 11.90 3.07
C ARG A 127 15.02 11.89 1.56
N THR A 128 16.03 11.25 0.99
CA THR A 128 16.34 11.23 -0.45
C THR A 128 16.71 9.83 -0.89
N GLY A 129 16.69 9.57 -2.20
CA GLY A 129 17.15 8.29 -2.75
C GLY A 129 18.61 8.02 -2.44
N ASP A 130 19.47 9.04 -2.54
CA ASP A 130 20.90 8.86 -2.29
C ASP A 130 21.18 8.48 -0.83
N GLU A 131 20.50 9.13 0.14
CA GLU A 131 20.57 8.75 1.56
C GLU A 131 20.06 7.32 1.78
N ALA A 132 18.92 6.97 1.20
CA ALA A 132 18.30 5.66 1.40
C ALA A 132 19.12 4.53 0.80
N TYR A 133 19.56 4.68 -0.45
CA TYR A 133 20.36 3.68 -1.15
C TYR A 133 21.73 3.49 -0.50
N ALA A 134 22.38 4.58 -0.06
CA ALA A 134 23.64 4.48 0.67
C ALA A 134 23.47 3.70 1.99
N ALA A 135 22.43 4.00 2.78
CA ALA A 135 22.16 3.31 4.04
C ALA A 135 21.82 1.83 3.81
N MET A 136 20.98 1.51 2.82
CA MET A 136 20.62 0.14 2.46
C MET A 136 21.83 -0.68 1.98
N CYS A 137 22.62 -0.13 1.04
CA CYS A 137 23.85 -0.78 0.57
C CYS A 137 24.87 -0.97 1.70
N GLY A 138 25.06 0.05 2.55
CA GLY A 138 25.94 -0.05 3.71
C GLY A 138 25.52 -1.15 4.69
N ALA A 139 24.21 -1.31 4.92
CA ALA A 139 23.69 -2.41 5.74
C ALA A 139 23.95 -3.78 5.08
N ILE A 140 23.69 -3.91 3.76
CA ILE A 140 23.99 -5.14 2.99
C ILE A 140 25.48 -5.49 3.03
N ASP A 141 26.35 -4.49 2.90
CA ASP A 141 27.80 -4.66 2.93
C ASP A 141 28.31 -5.06 4.33
N GLY A 142 27.62 -4.64 5.39
CA GLY A 142 27.87 -5.03 6.77
C GLY A 142 27.25 -6.36 7.21
N ALA A 143 26.37 -6.96 6.40
CA ALA A 143 25.62 -8.17 6.74
C ALA A 143 26.52 -9.38 7.02
N ARG A 144 26.14 -10.20 8.00
CA ARG A 144 26.90 -11.36 8.48
C ARG A 144 26.16 -12.70 8.38
N ARG A 145 24.83 -12.71 8.37
CA ARG A 145 24.00 -13.92 8.44
C ARG A 145 23.02 -14.00 7.29
N SER A 146 22.18 -12.99 7.14
CA SER A 146 21.06 -13.07 6.20
C SER A 146 20.59 -11.71 5.69
N ILE A 147 20.09 -11.71 4.46
CA ILE A 147 19.44 -10.57 3.83
C ILE A 147 18.14 -11.07 3.20
N LEU A 148 17.03 -10.41 3.55
CA LEU A 148 15.74 -10.59 2.90
C LEU A 148 15.31 -9.25 2.30
N LEU A 149 15.22 -9.18 0.98
CA LEU A 149 14.78 -8.00 0.24
C LEU A 149 13.49 -8.31 -0.50
N GLU A 150 12.46 -7.51 -0.27
CA GLU A 150 11.22 -7.47 -1.04
C GLU A 150 11.05 -6.08 -1.63
N THR A 151 10.75 -5.99 -2.93
CA THR A 151 10.48 -4.70 -3.58
C THR A 151 9.50 -4.85 -4.74
N TYR A 152 8.72 -3.79 -5.00
CA TYR A 152 7.90 -3.70 -6.19
C TYR A 152 8.78 -3.58 -7.45
N ILE A 153 9.55 -2.50 -7.58
CA ILE A 153 10.43 -2.26 -8.72
C ILE A 153 11.91 -2.37 -8.31
N PHE A 154 12.66 -3.09 -9.14
CA PHE A 154 14.11 -3.18 -9.11
C PHE A 154 14.60 -3.06 -10.56
N ASP A 155 15.03 -1.85 -10.94
CA ASP A 155 15.45 -1.57 -12.30
C ASP A 155 16.88 -2.01 -12.57
N ASN A 156 17.16 -2.46 -13.80
CA ASN A 156 18.51 -2.76 -14.27
C ASN A 156 19.27 -1.50 -14.73
N ASP A 157 19.43 -0.56 -13.81
CA ASP A 157 20.12 0.71 -14.01
C ASP A 157 21.32 0.87 -13.06
N GLU A 158 21.90 2.07 -13.00
CA GLU A 158 23.09 2.36 -12.18
C GLU A 158 22.86 2.06 -10.68
N ILE A 159 21.69 2.41 -10.14
CA ILE A 159 21.31 2.12 -8.76
C ILE A 159 21.06 0.63 -8.59
N GLY A 160 20.34 0.00 -9.52
CA GLY A 160 20.11 -1.43 -9.46
C GLY A 160 21.41 -2.25 -9.45
N ARG A 161 22.37 -1.89 -10.31
CA ARG A 161 23.69 -2.54 -10.36
C ARG A 161 24.50 -2.30 -9.09
N ARG A 162 24.36 -1.13 -8.43
CA ARG A 162 24.96 -0.88 -7.12
C ARG A 162 24.44 -1.86 -6.07
N PHE A 163 23.12 -2.07 -6.01
CA PHE A 163 22.51 -3.07 -5.14
C PHE A 163 22.99 -4.49 -5.47
N VAL A 164 23.04 -4.87 -6.75
CA VAL A 164 23.58 -6.18 -7.15
C VAL A 164 25.03 -6.35 -6.70
N GLY A 165 25.86 -5.31 -6.80
CA GLY A 165 27.24 -5.33 -6.33
C GLY A 165 27.35 -5.66 -4.83
N SER A 166 26.58 -4.96 -4.00
CA SER A 166 26.53 -5.20 -2.56
C SER A 166 25.98 -6.59 -2.21
N LEU A 167 24.88 -7.02 -2.86
CA LEU A 167 24.30 -8.35 -2.65
C LEU A 167 25.26 -9.47 -3.08
N ALA A 168 25.93 -9.32 -4.21
CA ALA A 168 26.96 -10.25 -4.67
C ALA A 168 28.14 -10.31 -3.68
N GLY A 169 28.52 -9.17 -3.11
CA GLY A 169 29.49 -9.08 -2.03
C GLY A 169 29.08 -9.89 -0.81
N ALA A 170 27.82 -9.78 -0.39
CA ALA A 170 27.27 -10.54 0.72
C ALA A 170 27.27 -12.05 0.45
N VAL A 171 26.82 -12.48 -0.74
CA VAL A 171 26.87 -13.90 -1.16
C VAL A 171 28.30 -14.44 -1.12
N ARG A 172 29.29 -13.70 -1.62
CA ARG A 172 30.71 -14.10 -1.56
C ARG A 172 31.25 -14.25 -0.12
N ARG A 173 30.70 -13.50 0.83
CA ARG A 173 31.02 -13.63 2.27
C ARG A 173 30.28 -14.78 2.95
N GLY A 174 29.40 -15.51 2.24
CA GLY A 174 28.61 -16.60 2.78
C GLY A 174 27.30 -16.16 3.45
N VAL A 175 26.85 -14.92 3.25
CA VAL A 175 25.57 -14.44 3.76
C VAL A 175 24.43 -15.05 2.94
N THR A 176 23.38 -15.55 3.61
CA THR A 176 22.19 -16.08 2.93
C THR A 176 21.33 -14.93 2.41
N VAL A 177 21.18 -14.82 1.10
CA VAL A 177 20.42 -13.73 0.45
C VAL A 177 19.17 -14.26 -0.23
N ARG A 178 18.03 -13.60 0.01
CA ARG A 178 16.75 -13.80 -0.68
C ARG A 178 16.20 -12.48 -1.21
N VAL A 179 15.86 -12.44 -2.50
CA VAL A 179 15.32 -11.25 -3.17
C VAL A 179 13.98 -11.59 -3.83
N LEU A 180 12.91 -10.94 -3.40
CA LEU A 180 11.57 -11.05 -3.96
C LEU A 180 11.23 -9.77 -4.73
N ILE A 181 10.82 -9.93 -6.00
CA ILE A 181 10.44 -8.80 -6.86
C ILE A 181 9.04 -9.03 -7.40
N ASP A 182 8.21 -7.99 -7.51
CA ASP A 182 6.90 -8.14 -8.15
C ASP A 182 7.01 -8.48 -9.65
N ALA A 183 6.21 -9.44 -10.11
CA ALA A 183 6.25 -9.92 -11.50
C ALA A 183 5.87 -8.88 -12.57
N VAL A 184 5.20 -7.78 -12.21
CA VAL A 184 5.00 -6.62 -13.10
C VAL A 184 6.10 -5.59 -12.88
N GLY A 185 6.49 -5.33 -11.64
CA GLY A 185 7.55 -4.37 -11.32
C GLY A 185 8.89 -4.71 -12.00
N VAL A 186 9.20 -5.99 -12.15
CA VAL A 186 10.43 -6.47 -12.81
C VAL A 186 10.48 -6.19 -14.33
N ARG A 187 9.35 -5.80 -14.93
CA ARG A 187 9.20 -5.53 -16.38
C ARG A 187 9.40 -4.06 -16.74
N TYR A 188 9.61 -3.18 -15.75
CA TYR A 188 9.89 -1.77 -16.00
C TYR A 188 11.28 -1.52 -16.58
N SER A 189 12.20 -2.49 -16.47
CA SER A 189 13.52 -2.46 -17.11
C SER A 189 13.68 -3.61 -18.10
N VAL A 190 14.28 -3.30 -19.26
CA VAL A 190 14.62 -4.26 -20.32
C VAL A 190 16.09 -4.05 -20.72
N PRO A 191 16.97 -5.05 -20.57
CA PRO A 191 16.71 -6.36 -19.95
C PRO A 191 16.42 -6.23 -18.45
N SER A 192 15.64 -7.17 -17.93
CA SER A 192 15.29 -7.24 -16.51
C SER A 192 16.50 -7.52 -15.62
N ILE A 193 16.48 -7.03 -14.37
CA ILE A 193 17.55 -7.24 -13.37
C ILE A 193 17.73 -8.71 -12.96
N LEU A 194 16.74 -9.57 -13.19
CA LEU A 194 16.76 -10.98 -12.73
C LEU A 194 17.98 -11.75 -13.23
N GLY A 195 18.39 -11.52 -14.49
CA GLY A 195 19.58 -12.17 -15.05
C GLY A 195 20.82 -11.81 -14.25
N THR A 196 21.03 -10.51 -14.01
CA THR A 196 22.17 -9.98 -13.28
C THR A 196 22.21 -10.46 -11.82
N LEU A 197 21.05 -10.58 -11.16
CA LEU A 197 20.97 -11.15 -9.80
C LEU A 197 21.38 -12.64 -9.78
N ARG A 198 20.89 -13.43 -10.74
CA ARG A 198 21.21 -14.87 -10.82
C ARG A 198 22.68 -15.11 -11.15
N GLU A 199 23.23 -14.35 -12.09
CA GLU A 199 24.67 -14.39 -12.43
C GLU A 199 25.55 -14.03 -11.22
N ALA A 200 25.07 -13.16 -10.34
CA ALA A 200 25.73 -12.81 -9.08
C ALA A 200 25.56 -13.86 -7.96
N GLY A 201 24.88 -14.99 -8.22
CA GLY A 201 24.62 -16.03 -7.22
C GLY A 201 23.53 -15.69 -6.21
N VAL A 202 22.74 -14.63 -6.44
CA VAL A 202 21.64 -14.23 -5.56
C VAL A 202 20.41 -15.09 -5.82
N THR A 203 19.86 -15.68 -4.77
CA THR A 203 18.58 -16.40 -4.86
C THR A 203 17.44 -15.40 -4.99
N VAL A 204 16.76 -15.42 -6.14
CA VAL A 204 15.71 -14.47 -6.51
C VAL A 204 14.43 -15.20 -6.94
N ASP A 205 13.29 -14.68 -6.53
CA ASP A 205 11.97 -15.16 -6.94
C ASP A 205 11.02 -13.99 -7.30
N LEU A 206 9.89 -14.33 -7.94
CA LEU A 206 8.89 -13.39 -8.40
C LEU A 206 7.57 -13.53 -7.64
N PHE A 207 7.16 -12.46 -6.97
CA PHE A 207 5.83 -12.39 -6.39
C PHE A 207 4.78 -12.47 -7.51
N ASN A 208 3.91 -13.49 -7.41
CA ASN A 208 2.86 -13.76 -8.39
C ASN A 208 3.39 -14.00 -9.83
N GLY A 209 4.55 -14.65 -9.99
CA GLY A 209 5.21 -14.90 -11.29
C GLY A 209 4.41 -15.71 -12.33
N ASN A 210 3.45 -16.54 -11.91
CA ASN A 210 2.70 -17.47 -12.79
C ASN A 210 1.60 -16.83 -13.65
N ILE A 211 1.64 -15.52 -13.88
CA ILE A 211 0.67 -14.76 -14.70
C ILE A 211 0.60 -15.27 -16.15
N VAL A 212 1.66 -15.91 -16.65
CA VAL A 212 1.78 -16.32 -18.06
C VAL A 212 1.15 -17.69 -18.35
N MET A 213 0.87 -18.52 -17.33
CA MET A 213 0.37 -19.88 -17.53
C MET A 213 -1.16 -20.00 -17.42
N GLY A 214 -1.91 -19.21 -18.20
CA GLY A 214 -3.31 -19.46 -18.63
C GLY A 214 -4.45 -19.65 -17.61
N LEU A 215 -4.20 -19.83 -16.32
CA LEU A 215 -5.20 -20.31 -15.33
C LEU A 215 -5.36 -19.41 -14.10
N ARG A 216 -4.65 -18.27 -14.01
CA ARG A 216 -4.68 -17.36 -12.83
C ARG A 216 -5.01 -15.89 -13.15
N LEU A 217 -5.75 -15.61 -14.23
CA LEU A 217 -6.26 -14.26 -14.55
C LEU A 217 -6.90 -13.50 -13.36
N PRO A 218 -7.65 -14.15 -12.45
CA PRO A 218 -8.17 -13.45 -11.27
C PRO A 218 -7.06 -12.88 -10.37
N TYR A 219 -5.96 -13.61 -10.21
CA TYR A 219 -4.84 -13.21 -9.35
C TYR A 219 -3.90 -12.19 -10.02
N ALA A 220 -4.07 -11.89 -11.31
CA ALA A 220 -3.19 -10.98 -12.04
C ALA A 220 -3.21 -9.53 -11.50
N ASN A 221 -4.25 -9.15 -10.77
CA ASN A 221 -4.32 -7.83 -10.12
C ASN A 221 -3.62 -7.77 -8.76
N LEU A 222 -3.26 -8.91 -8.17
CA LEU A 222 -2.52 -8.97 -6.91
C LEU A 222 -1.07 -8.58 -7.15
N ARG A 223 -0.63 -7.57 -6.43
CA ARG A 223 0.72 -7.01 -6.52
C ARG A 223 1.28 -6.80 -5.14
N THR A 224 2.54 -7.18 -4.95
CA THR A 224 3.26 -6.66 -3.79
C THR A 224 3.75 -5.26 -4.14
N HIS A 225 3.32 -4.30 -3.36
CA HIS A 225 3.79 -2.92 -3.41
C HIS A 225 4.64 -2.59 -2.18
N ARG A 226 5.00 -3.61 -1.40
CA ARG A 226 5.89 -3.51 -0.24
C ARG A 226 7.32 -3.27 -0.68
N LYS A 227 8.06 -2.51 0.12
CA LYS A 227 9.52 -2.36 -0.01
C LYS A 227 10.10 -2.63 1.37
N ILE A 228 10.65 -3.82 1.56
CA ILE A 228 11.17 -4.28 2.85
C ILE A 228 12.59 -4.80 2.59
N LEU A 229 13.57 -4.27 3.30
CA LEU A 229 14.90 -4.87 3.39
C LEU A 229 15.16 -5.22 4.85
N ILE A 230 15.45 -6.48 5.15
CA ILE A 230 15.86 -6.93 6.48
C ILE A 230 17.29 -7.44 6.38
N VAL A 231 18.16 -6.95 7.27
CA VAL A 231 19.55 -7.39 7.36
C VAL A 231 19.80 -7.97 8.74
N ASP A 232 20.27 -9.22 8.75
CA ASP A 232 20.61 -10.03 9.92
C ASP A 232 19.50 -10.11 10.97
N GLY A 233 18.23 -9.86 10.59
CA GLY A 233 17.12 -9.78 11.53
C GLY A 233 17.32 -8.73 12.63
N ALA A 234 18.12 -7.68 12.38
CA ALA A 234 18.48 -6.66 13.37
C ALA A 234 18.14 -5.24 12.91
N VAL A 235 18.28 -4.95 11.62
CA VAL A 235 17.88 -3.69 10.99
C VAL A 235 16.94 -3.97 9.84
N ALA A 236 15.92 -3.13 9.71
CA ALA A 236 14.98 -3.17 8.60
C ALA A 236 14.90 -1.80 7.91
N PHE A 237 14.56 -1.81 6.63
CA PHE A 237 14.22 -0.63 5.86
C PHE A 237 12.85 -0.80 5.24
N THR A 238 12.02 0.24 5.28
CA THR A 238 10.71 0.26 4.61
C THR A 238 10.29 1.69 4.24
N GLY A 239 9.35 1.85 3.30
CA GLY A 239 8.87 3.17 2.85
C GLY A 239 8.33 3.16 1.42
N GLY A 240 8.31 4.32 0.77
CA GLY A 240 7.72 4.49 -0.57
C GLY A 240 8.64 4.12 -1.74
N MET A 241 9.95 4.11 -1.49
CA MET A 241 10.99 4.13 -2.51
C MET A 241 11.21 2.79 -3.21
N ASN A 242 11.20 2.81 -4.54
CA ASN A 242 11.63 1.68 -5.37
C ASN A 242 13.15 1.74 -5.64
N ILE A 243 13.77 0.64 -6.08
CA ILE A 243 15.19 0.60 -6.45
C ILE A 243 15.34 1.01 -7.92
N ARG A 244 15.67 2.28 -8.15
CA ARG A 244 15.81 2.86 -9.50
C ARG A 244 16.52 4.22 -9.48
N LYS A 245 17.26 4.53 -10.55
CA LYS A 245 18.02 5.77 -10.72
C LYS A 245 17.19 7.04 -10.64
N GLY A 246 15.88 6.94 -10.91
CA GLY A 246 14.97 8.08 -10.91
C GLY A 246 14.82 8.79 -9.55
N PHE A 247 15.20 8.15 -8.44
CA PHE A 247 15.20 8.79 -7.10
C PHE A 247 16.59 9.29 -6.66
N SER A 248 17.62 9.05 -7.47
CA SER A 248 19.00 9.41 -7.14
C SER A 248 19.38 10.73 -7.80
N ALA A 249 19.77 11.73 -7.01
CA ALA A 249 20.25 12.99 -7.55
C ALA A 249 21.64 12.82 -8.18
N GLU A 250 22.43 11.84 -7.72
CA GLU A 250 23.70 11.44 -8.35
C GLU A 250 23.54 11.13 -9.85
N PHE A 251 22.46 10.44 -10.24
CA PHE A 251 22.24 10.01 -11.63
C PHE A 251 21.18 10.81 -12.39
N ALA A 252 20.14 11.31 -11.71
CA ALA A 252 19.04 12.06 -12.34
C ALA A 252 19.14 13.58 -12.13
N GLY A 253 20.10 14.07 -11.36
CA GLY A 253 20.28 15.50 -11.07
C GLY A 253 19.01 16.13 -10.51
N SER A 254 18.68 17.34 -10.96
CA SER A 254 17.46 18.04 -10.54
C SER A 254 16.15 17.37 -11.00
N ALA A 255 16.21 16.40 -11.92
CA ALA A 255 15.04 15.64 -12.36
C ALA A 255 14.72 14.44 -11.44
N SER A 256 15.54 14.18 -10.41
CA SER A 256 15.27 13.11 -9.45
C SER A 256 13.93 13.31 -8.75
N SER A 257 13.11 12.28 -8.73
CA SER A 257 11.90 12.24 -7.91
C SER A 257 12.29 12.18 -6.43
N ALA A 258 11.48 12.79 -5.57
CA ALA A 258 11.60 12.65 -4.13
C ALA A 258 10.77 11.45 -3.64
N ASP A 259 11.22 10.81 -2.58
CA ASP A 259 10.46 9.83 -1.80
C ASP A 259 11.07 9.79 -0.39
N THR A 260 10.38 9.18 0.55
CA THR A 260 10.87 8.99 1.92
C THR A 260 10.95 7.50 2.23
N HIS A 261 12.08 7.11 2.82
CA HIS A 261 12.31 5.75 3.30
C HIS A 261 12.72 5.80 4.77
N PHE A 262 12.64 4.67 5.47
CA PHE A 262 12.85 4.62 6.91
C PHE A 262 13.76 3.46 7.24
N GLN A 263 14.81 3.72 8.02
CA GLN A 263 15.60 2.69 8.69
C GLN A 263 15.02 2.47 10.08
N VAL A 264 14.83 1.21 10.47
CA VAL A 264 14.19 0.84 11.73
C VAL A 264 14.99 -0.26 12.43
N THR A 265 15.14 -0.12 13.74
CA THR A 265 15.68 -1.15 14.63
C THR A 265 14.75 -1.34 15.82
N GLY A 266 14.87 -2.48 16.50
CA GLY A 266 14.01 -2.83 17.63
C GLY A 266 12.96 -3.89 17.29
N PRO A 267 11.97 -4.11 18.17
CA PRO A 267 11.04 -5.24 18.05
C PRO A 267 10.24 -5.30 16.74
N VAL A 268 9.94 -4.15 16.13
CA VAL A 268 9.20 -4.09 14.86
C VAL A 268 9.92 -4.76 13.68
N VAL A 269 11.24 -4.98 13.77
CA VAL A 269 11.98 -5.77 12.78
C VAL A 269 11.42 -7.19 12.66
N ALA A 270 10.93 -7.78 13.78
CA ALA A 270 10.28 -9.09 13.75
C ALA A 270 8.97 -9.08 12.97
N ASP A 271 8.17 -8.02 13.10
CA ASP A 271 6.92 -7.89 12.36
C ASP A 271 7.18 -7.73 10.85
N LEU A 272 8.12 -6.86 10.49
CA LEU A 272 8.52 -6.66 9.09
C LEU A 272 9.09 -7.95 8.48
N PHE A 273 9.91 -8.68 9.26
CA PHE A 273 10.42 -9.99 8.85
C PHE A 273 9.31 -11.01 8.65
N ALA A 274 8.36 -11.11 9.58
CA ALA A 274 7.24 -12.05 9.46
C ALA A 274 6.42 -11.80 8.17
N VAL A 275 6.18 -10.53 7.83
CA VAL A 275 5.48 -10.15 6.58
C VAL A 275 6.30 -10.57 5.36
N ALA A 276 7.56 -10.14 5.25
CA ALA A 276 8.39 -10.44 4.09
C ALA A 276 8.68 -11.94 3.93
N ALA A 277 8.83 -12.68 5.03
CA ALA A 277 9.04 -14.13 5.01
C ALA A 277 7.78 -14.89 4.57
N GLU A 278 6.59 -14.38 4.89
CA GLU A 278 5.33 -14.93 4.38
C GLU A 278 5.18 -14.70 2.88
N ASP A 279 5.54 -13.51 2.39
CA ASP A 279 5.54 -13.17 0.96
C ASP A 279 6.55 -14.04 0.18
N TRP A 280 7.74 -14.26 0.75
CA TRP A 280 8.73 -15.18 0.22
C TRP A 280 8.20 -16.62 0.13
N ARG A 281 7.62 -17.14 1.22
CA ARG A 281 7.03 -18.48 1.25
C ARG A 281 5.90 -18.62 0.24
N PHE A 282 5.09 -17.58 0.08
CA PHE A 282 3.99 -17.57 -0.89
C PHE A 282 4.49 -17.68 -2.34
N ALA A 283 5.63 -17.06 -2.66
CA ALA A 283 6.21 -17.12 -4.00
C ALA A 283 6.96 -18.44 -4.26
N GLY A 284 7.90 -18.79 -3.37
CA GLY A 284 8.87 -19.87 -3.60
C GLY A 284 8.64 -21.17 -2.83
N ASN A 285 7.60 -21.22 -1.98
CA ASN A 285 7.29 -22.36 -1.10
C ASN A 285 8.42 -22.75 -0.13
N GLU A 286 9.35 -21.83 0.16
CA GLU A 286 10.42 -21.97 1.16
C GLU A 286 10.01 -21.26 2.46
N ALA A 287 10.12 -21.94 3.60
CA ALA A 287 9.90 -21.34 4.91
C ALA A 287 11.24 -20.92 5.53
N LEU A 288 11.39 -19.62 5.83
CA LEU A 288 12.62 -19.05 6.38
C LEU A 288 12.71 -19.29 7.91
N LYS A 289 12.94 -20.54 8.33
CA LYS A 289 12.95 -20.96 9.75
C LYS A 289 14.33 -21.32 10.30
N ASP A 290 15.34 -21.40 9.44
CA ASP A 290 16.69 -21.76 9.85
C ASP A 290 17.34 -20.70 10.75
N GLU A 291 18.37 -21.08 11.50
CA GLU A 291 19.05 -20.21 12.49
C GLU A 291 19.57 -18.89 11.88
N VAL A 292 19.96 -18.92 10.60
CA VAL A 292 20.42 -17.73 9.86
C VAL A 292 19.34 -16.65 9.76
N TRP A 293 18.06 -17.01 9.86
CA TRP A 293 16.90 -16.13 9.81
C TRP A 293 16.42 -15.66 11.18
N HIS A 294 17.17 -15.96 12.24
CA HIS A 294 16.81 -15.54 13.60
C HIS A 294 16.79 -14.02 13.75
N VAL A 295 15.60 -13.47 14.03
CA VAL A 295 15.42 -12.06 14.38
C VAL A 295 15.94 -11.80 15.79
N ALA A 296 16.87 -10.86 15.92
CA ALA A 296 17.47 -10.54 17.21
C ALA A 296 16.39 -10.11 18.22
N LYS A 297 16.44 -10.66 19.45
CA LYS A 297 15.65 -10.13 20.56
C LYS A 297 16.20 -8.76 20.93
N PRO A 298 15.45 -7.67 20.78
CA PRO A 298 15.98 -6.34 21.03
C PRO A 298 16.29 -6.15 22.51
N SER A 299 17.43 -5.52 22.80
CA SER A 299 17.68 -4.88 24.10
C SER A 299 17.68 -3.37 23.86
N PRO A 300 16.53 -2.69 24.00
CA PRO A 300 16.50 -1.25 23.83
C PRO A 300 17.39 -0.58 24.89
N PRO A 301 18.18 0.44 24.53
CA PRO A 301 18.83 1.31 25.51
C PRO A 301 17.76 1.90 26.45
N PRO A 302 18.05 2.06 27.76
CA PRO A 302 17.10 2.69 28.68
C PRO A 302 16.71 4.10 28.19
N GLY A 303 15.41 4.39 28.11
CA GLY A 303 14.93 5.77 28.16
C GLY A 303 14.07 6.32 27.03
N GLN A 304 13.91 5.67 25.86
CA GLN A 304 12.98 6.17 24.83
C GLN A 304 12.39 5.04 23.96
N PRO A 305 11.17 4.57 24.25
CA PRO A 305 10.50 3.63 23.37
C PRO A 305 9.64 4.37 22.34
N ILE A 306 10.18 4.67 21.16
CA ILE A 306 9.31 5.03 20.02
C ILE A 306 8.37 3.84 19.81
N LEU A 307 7.07 4.12 19.91
CA LEU A 307 6.04 3.11 19.78
C LEU A 307 5.77 2.91 18.29
N VAL A 308 6.04 1.71 17.78
CA VAL A 308 5.92 1.40 16.35
C VAL A 308 5.14 0.10 16.15
N ARG A 309 4.25 0.10 15.16
CA ARG A 309 3.58 -1.10 14.68
C ARG A 309 3.76 -1.20 13.17
N ALA A 310 4.17 -2.37 12.68
CA ALA A 310 4.10 -2.67 11.27
C ALA A 310 2.65 -3.04 10.91
N VAL A 311 2.10 -2.33 9.93
CA VAL A 311 0.72 -2.47 9.48
C VAL A 311 0.75 -3.01 8.06
N ALA A 312 0.56 -4.32 7.96
CA ALA A 312 0.43 -5.00 6.68
C ALA A 312 -1.03 -4.92 6.20
N SER A 313 -1.25 -4.52 4.96
CA SER A 313 -2.56 -4.60 4.31
C SER A 313 -2.49 -5.37 3.01
N GLY A 314 -3.62 -5.90 2.58
CA GLY A 314 -3.73 -6.60 1.31
C GLY A 314 -5.07 -7.29 1.12
N PRO A 315 -5.34 -7.81 -0.09
CA PRO A 315 -6.57 -8.56 -0.42
C PRO A 315 -6.60 -9.98 0.18
N ASP A 316 -6.19 -10.12 1.45
CA ASP A 316 -6.16 -11.35 2.23
C ASP A 316 -6.93 -11.18 3.55
N ALA A 317 -6.42 -11.75 4.65
CA ALA A 317 -7.00 -11.57 5.98
C ALA A 317 -6.87 -10.12 6.52
N SER A 318 -6.03 -9.30 5.88
CA SER A 318 -5.69 -7.92 6.25
C SER A 318 -6.39 -6.87 5.36
N ILE A 319 -7.50 -7.27 4.73
CA ILE A 319 -8.27 -6.40 3.84
C ILE A 319 -8.86 -5.22 4.64
N GLU A 320 -8.70 -4.01 4.11
CA GLU A 320 -9.12 -2.75 4.75
C GLU A 320 -8.42 -2.41 6.07
N THR A 321 -7.34 -3.11 6.46
CA THR A 321 -6.60 -2.80 7.70
C THR A 321 -6.15 -1.33 7.72
N ASN A 322 -5.53 -0.85 6.64
CA ASN A 322 -5.10 0.55 6.52
C ASN A 322 -6.28 1.52 6.55
N HIS A 323 -7.34 1.20 5.82
CA HIS A 323 -8.55 2.04 5.76
C HIS A 323 -9.18 2.23 7.14
N LYS A 324 -9.33 1.15 7.91
CA LYS A 324 -9.90 1.16 9.27
C LYS A 324 -9.00 1.89 10.25
N LEU A 325 -7.68 1.66 10.21
CA LEU A 325 -6.73 2.32 11.09
C LEU A 325 -6.72 3.84 10.85
N LEU A 326 -6.61 4.27 9.59
CA LEU A 326 -6.61 5.68 9.21
C LEU A 326 -7.95 6.36 9.55
N THR A 327 -9.09 5.70 9.32
CA THR A 327 -10.41 6.20 9.74
C THR A 327 -10.47 6.39 11.25
N GLY A 328 -9.91 5.45 12.02
CA GLY A 328 -9.74 5.56 13.46
C GLY A 328 -8.90 6.77 13.86
N ALA A 329 -7.75 6.94 13.22
CA ALA A 329 -6.85 8.08 13.48
C ALA A 329 -7.55 9.42 13.22
N PHE A 330 -8.31 9.52 12.12
CA PHE A 330 -9.09 10.73 11.82
C PHE A 330 -10.21 10.98 12.82
N SER A 331 -10.80 9.92 13.38
CA SER A 331 -11.86 10.03 14.38
C SER A 331 -11.33 10.63 15.69
N VAL A 332 -10.07 10.36 16.05
CA VAL A 332 -9.44 10.85 17.30
C VAL A 332 -8.67 12.16 17.13
N ALA A 333 -8.47 12.64 15.90
CA ALA A 333 -7.79 13.90 15.61
C ALA A 333 -8.48 15.11 16.27
N ARG A 334 -7.69 16.01 16.85
CA ARG A 334 -8.19 17.19 17.60
C ARG A 334 -7.75 18.54 17.03
N LYS A 335 -6.60 18.60 16.36
CA LYS A 335 -5.95 19.84 15.91
C LYS A 335 -5.64 19.81 14.42
N SER A 336 -4.91 18.80 13.94
CA SER A 336 -4.42 18.72 12.57
C SER A 336 -4.43 17.30 12.01
N ILE A 337 -4.71 17.18 10.72
CA ILE A 337 -4.40 16.03 9.88
C ILE A 337 -3.59 16.55 8.69
N ARG A 338 -2.33 16.15 8.58
CA ARG A 338 -1.45 16.49 7.46
C ARG A 338 -1.17 15.26 6.64
N ILE A 339 -1.39 15.35 5.33
CA ILE A 339 -1.28 14.24 4.39
C ILE A 339 -0.38 14.69 3.24
N MET A 340 0.59 13.85 2.88
CA MET A 340 1.34 13.94 1.63
C MET A 340 1.23 12.59 0.93
N SER A 341 0.72 12.61 -0.29
CA SER A 341 0.57 11.40 -1.09
C SER A 341 0.67 11.72 -2.58
N PRO A 342 1.37 10.92 -3.39
CA PRO A 342 1.42 11.12 -4.83
C PRO A 342 0.06 10.88 -5.50
N TYR A 343 -0.77 10.01 -4.91
CA TYR A 343 -2.08 9.66 -5.41
C TYR A 343 -3.11 9.75 -4.27
N PHE A 344 -3.87 10.84 -4.28
CA PHE A 344 -4.98 11.08 -3.36
C PHE A 344 -6.29 10.94 -4.13
N LEU A 345 -6.81 9.71 -4.15
CA LEU A 345 -8.07 9.33 -4.78
C LEU A 345 -8.91 8.47 -3.80
N PRO A 346 -9.19 8.99 -2.58
CA PRO A 346 -9.84 8.22 -1.53
C PRO A 346 -11.26 7.78 -1.91
N ASP A 347 -11.76 6.72 -1.26
CA ASP A 347 -13.17 6.34 -1.37
C ASP A 347 -14.09 7.29 -0.58
N ARG A 348 -15.39 7.04 -0.67
CA ARG A 348 -16.41 7.92 -0.08
C ARG A 348 -16.35 7.90 1.45
N GLU A 349 -16.06 6.74 2.03
CA GLU A 349 -15.95 6.49 3.46
C GLU A 349 -14.81 7.33 4.03
N PHE A 350 -13.65 7.32 3.37
CA PHE A 350 -12.48 8.08 3.77
C PHE A 350 -12.66 9.59 3.59
N VAL A 351 -13.28 10.02 2.48
CA VAL A 351 -13.70 11.42 2.31
C VAL A 351 -14.64 11.83 3.45
N SER A 352 -15.62 10.99 3.80
CA SER A 352 -16.56 11.29 4.88
C SER A 352 -15.86 11.42 6.24
N ALA A 353 -14.87 10.57 6.53
CA ALA A 353 -14.08 10.63 7.76
C ALA A 353 -13.30 11.96 7.85
N LEU A 354 -12.60 12.35 6.78
CA LEU A 354 -11.88 13.62 6.70
C LEU A 354 -12.82 14.82 6.85
N VAL A 355 -13.92 14.84 6.09
CA VAL A 355 -14.92 15.91 6.15
C VAL A 355 -15.53 16.03 7.54
N THR A 356 -15.79 14.91 8.20
CA THR A 356 -16.30 14.89 9.58
C THR A 356 -15.27 15.48 10.53
N ALA A 357 -13.99 15.13 10.40
CA ALA A 357 -12.92 15.71 11.21
C ALA A 357 -12.79 17.23 10.97
N ALA A 358 -12.81 17.67 9.72
CA ALA A 358 -12.78 19.09 9.37
C ALA A 358 -13.96 19.87 9.98
N ARG A 359 -15.16 19.27 9.99
CA ARG A 359 -16.36 19.83 10.64
C ARG A 359 -16.23 19.94 12.16
N ARG A 360 -15.40 19.13 12.81
CA ARG A 360 -15.06 19.25 14.24
C ARG A 360 -14.05 20.36 14.52
N GLY A 361 -13.54 21.05 13.50
CA GLY A 361 -12.52 22.10 13.63
C GLY A 361 -11.08 21.61 13.47
N VAL A 362 -10.87 20.35 13.04
CA VAL A 362 -9.53 19.83 12.74
C VAL A 362 -9.04 20.45 11.44
N GLU A 363 -7.84 21.01 11.44
CA GLU A 363 -7.20 21.51 10.22
C GLU A 363 -6.71 20.35 9.35
N ILE A 364 -7.12 20.32 8.08
CA ILE A 364 -6.74 19.23 7.18
C ILE A 364 -5.98 19.78 5.98
N ASP A 365 -4.71 19.39 5.85
CA ASP A 365 -3.84 19.72 4.72
C ASP A 365 -3.49 18.48 3.92
N ILE A 366 -3.77 18.52 2.63
CA ILE A 366 -3.49 17.44 1.69
C ILE A 366 -2.53 17.97 0.63
N VAL A 367 -1.31 17.47 0.62
CA VAL A 367 -0.27 17.79 -0.35
C VAL A 367 -0.21 16.71 -1.42
N VAL A 368 -0.28 17.14 -2.66
CA VAL A 368 -0.21 16.30 -3.87
C VAL A 368 0.78 16.91 -4.85
N PRO A 369 1.43 16.13 -5.71
CA PRO A 369 2.35 16.66 -6.71
C PRO A 369 1.59 17.50 -7.76
N ALA A 370 2.18 18.64 -8.16
CA ALA A 370 1.62 19.48 -9.23
C ALA A 370 1.67 18.77 -10.60
N VAL A 371 2.78 18.08 -10.86
CA VAL A 371 3.00 17.23 -12.04
C VAL A 371 3.05 15.78 -11.59
N ASN A 372 2.12 14.98 -12.09
CA ASN A 372 2.00 13.57 -11.73
C ASN A 372 2.64 12.71 -12.84
N ASN A 373 3.38 11.67 -12.46
CA ASN A 373 3.96 10.71 -13.40
C ASN A 373 2.86 9.87 -14.10
N LEU A 374 1.67 9.75 -13.51
CA LEU A 374 0.51 9.07 -14.08
C LEU A 374 -0.56 10.09 -14.48
N PHE A 375 -0.58 10.48 -15.76
CA PHE A 375 -1.51 11.49 -16.28
C PHE A 375 -2.97 11.18 -15.97
N LEU A 376 -3.42 9.94 -16.20
CA LEU A 376 -4.81 9.53 -15.98
C LEU A 376 -5.22 9.65 -14.51
N VAL A 377 -4.34 9.23 -13.59
CA VAL A 377 -4.57 9.32 -12.15
C VAL A 377 -4.63 10.78 -11.72
N GLY A 378 -3.71 11.63 -12.19
CA GLY A 378 -3.73 13.07 -11.92
C GLY A 378 -5.04 13.76 -12.36
N ARG A 379 -5.61 13.37 -13.50
CA ARG A 379 -6.92 13.88 -13.94
C ARG A 379 -8.06 13.42 -13.03
N ALA A 380 -8.10 12.13 -12.69
CA ALA A 380 -9.10 11.56 -11.79
C ALA A 380 -9.08 12.21 -10.40
N MET A 381 -7.89 12.42 -9.82
CA MET A 381 -7.70 13.14 -8.55
C MET A 381 -8.27 14.57 -8.64
N THR A 382 -7.99 15.26 -9.73
CA THR A 382 -8.45 16.64 -9.94
C THR A 382 -9.98 16.74 -10.04
N ALA A 383 -10.66 15.69 -10.53
CA ALA A 383 -12.11 15.62 -10.51
C ALA A 383 -12.70 15.43 -9.11
N GLN A 384 -11.94 14.85 -8.16
CA GLN A 384 -12.41 14.55 -6.81
C GLN A 384 -12.14 15.65 -5.77
N TYR A 385 -11.17 16.55 -6.01
CA TYR A 385 -10.82 17.59 -5.04
C TYR A 385 -11.99 18.48 -4.59
N ASP A 386 -13.03 18.65 -5.42
CA ASP A 386 -14.21 19.41 -5.04
C ASP A 386 -15.00 18.78 -3.88
N GLN A 387 -14.86 17.46 -3.65
CA GLN A 387 -15.51 16.74 -2.56
C GLN A 387 -14.89 17.06 -1.21
N VAL A 388 -13.58 17.32 -1.15
CA VAL A 388 -12.88 17.66 0.10
C VAL A 388 -12.81 19.18 0.34
N LEU A 389 -12.61 19.98 -0.73
CA LEU A 389 -12.49 21.44 -0.63
C LEU A 389 -13.79 22.14 -0.18
N LYS A 390 -14.97 21.60 -0.54
CA LYS A 390 -16.28 22.13 -0.07
C LYS A 390 -16.48 21.99 1.44
N HIS A 391 -15.61 21.26 2.11
CA HIS A 391 -15.80 20.80 3.47
C HIS A 391 -14.57 21.08 4.34
N TYR A 392 -13.91 22.21 4.08
CA TYR A 392 -12.83 22.81 4.87
C TYR A 392 -11.48 22.07 4.83
N CYS A 393 -11.34 20.99 4.06
CA CYS A 393 -10.01 20.47 3.75
C CYS A 393 -9.28 21.43 2.80
N ARG A 394 -7.96 21.53 2.94
CA ARG A 394 -7.07 22.30 2.08
C ARG A 394 -6.27 21.35 1.21
N VAL A 395 -6.21 21.62 -0.09
CA VAL A 395 -5.41 20.82 -1.04
C VAL A 395 -4.34 21.71 -1.64
N TRP A 396 -3.11 21.22 -1.61
CA TRP A 396 -1.90 21.93 -2.01
C TRP A 396 -1.20 21.15 -3.13
N ARG A 397 -0.93 21.81 -4.26
CA ARG A 397 -0.13 21.27 -5.36
C ARG A 397 1.32 21.67 -5.18
N HIS A 398 2.13 20.73 -4.72
CA HIS A 398 3.56 20.93 -4.54
C HIS A 398 4.26 21.07 -5.90
N GLU A 399 4.96 22.19 -6.10
CA GLU A 399 5.74 22.46 -7.30
C GLU A 399 7.18 21.95 -7.12
N GLY A 400 7.77 21.45 -8.21
CA GLY A 400 9.11 20.86 -8.19
C GLY A 400 9.11 19.44 -8.73
N SER A 401 10.15 18.68 -8.36
CA SER A 401 10.27 17.27 -8.70
C SER A 401 9.12 16.47 -8.11
N PHE A 402 8.71 15.41 -8.82
CA PHE A 402 7.66 14.52 -8.36
C PHE A 402 8.01 13.92 -6.99
N ASP A 403 7.18 14.14 -5.98
CA ASP A 403 7.34 13.53 -4.65
C ASP A 403 6.38 12.34 -4.51
N HIS A 404 6.97 11.17 -4.33
CA HIS A 404 6.29 9.89 -4.19
C HIS A 404 6.12 9.47 -2.72
N SER A 405 6.46 10.33 -1.75
CA SER A 405 6.32 10.03 -0.32
C SER A 405 4.86 9.78 0.08
N LYS A 406 4.63 8.81 0.98
CA LYS A 406 3.33 8.55 1.60
C LYS A 406 3.44 8.82 3.09
N LEU A 407 3.16 10.07 3.45
CA LEU A 407 3.37 10.57 4.80
C LEU A 407 2.05 11.10 5.34
N LEU A 408 1.77 10.79 6.59
CA LEU A 408 0.61 11.31 7.27
C LEU A 408 0.95 11.56 8.73
N SER A 409 0.46 12.66 9.27
CA SER A 409 0.55 12.96 10.71
C SER A 409 -0.76 13.51 11.25
N VAL A 410 -1.07 13.13 12.48
CA VAL A 410 -2.22 13.59 13.25
C VAL A 410 -1.71 14.29 14.52
N ASP A 411 -2.09 15.56 14.64
CA ASP A 411 -1.83 16.44 15.78
C ASP A 411 -0.36 16.61 16.19
N GLY A 412 0.60 16.25 15.32
CA GLY A 412 2.02 16.21 15.66
C GLY A 412 2.38 15.17 16.73
N VAL A 413 1.55 14.12 16.89
CA VAL A 413 1.76 13.06 17.90
C VAL A 413 1.79 11.67 17.28
N TRP A 414 0.95 11.44 16.28
CA TRP A 414 0.83 10.15 15.60
C TRP A 414 1.20 10.32 14.14
N ALA A 415 2.00 9.39 13.61
CA ALA A 415 2.41 9.39 12.22
C ALA A 415 2.15 8.03 11.57
N TYR A 416 1.92 8.07 10.26
CA TYR A 416 1.67 6.91 9.44
C TYR A 416 2.44 7.06 8.13
N VAL A 417 3.40 6.17 7.92
CA VAL A 417 4.40 6.29 6.86
C VAL A 417 4.69 4.93 6.25
N GLY A 418 4.90 4.84 4.93
CA GLY A 418 5.15 3.53 4.33
C GLY A 418 4.97 3.50 2.82
N SER A 419 4.39 2.41 2.32
CA SER A 419 4.19 2.17 0.90
C SER A 419 2.80 2.54 0.38
N SER A 420 1.80 2.72 1.27
CA SER A 420 0.40 2.88 0.88
C SER A 420 0.06 4.25 0.33
N ASN A 421 -0.51 4.26 -0.87
CA ASN A 421 -1.16 5.45 -1.42
C ASN A 421 -2.59 5.58 -0.87
N LEU A 422 -3.18 6.77 -0.99
CA LEU A 422 -4.56 7.02 -0.57
C LEU A 422 -5.50 6.94 -1.78
N ASP A 423 -5.45 5.79 -2.47
CA ASP A 423 -6.31 5.43 -3.58
C ASP A 423 -6.97 4.06 -3.35
N ALA A 424 -8.08 3.81 -4.06
CA ALA A 424 -8.89 2.60 -3.86
C ALA A 424 -8.09 1.31 -4.17
N ARG A 425 -7.16 1.37 -5.13
CA ARG A 425 -6.34 0.22 -5.51
C ARG A 425 -5.35 -0.15 -4.40
N SER A 426 -4.60 0.81 -3.87
CA SER A 426 -3.64 0.59 -2.79
C SER A 426 -4.32 0.08 -1.52
N LEU A 427 -5.46 0.67 -1.15
CA LEU A 427 -6.19 0.30 0.07
C LEU A 427 -6.92 -1.06 0.02
N ARG A 428 -7.14 -1.64 -1.18
CA ARG A 428 -7.96 -2.86 -1.34
C ARG A 428 -7.31 -3.99 -2.11
N LEU A 429 -6.43 -3.70 -3.07
CA LEU A 429 -5.94 -4.67 -4.07
C LEU A 429 -4.44 -4.95 -3.98
N ASN A 430 -3.64 -3.97 -3.55
CA ASN A 430 -2.21 -4.17 -3.38
C ASN A 430 -1.90 -4.74 -1.99
N PHE A 431 -0.85 -5.55 -1.91
CA PHE A 431 -0.19 -5.80 -0.64
C PHE A 431 0.71 -4.60 -0.34
N GLU A 432 0.47 -3.96 0.79
CA GLU A 432 1.20 -2.78 1.26
C GLU A 432 1.75 -3.04 2.67
N ILE A 433 2.70 -2.20 3.08
CA ILE A 433 3.29 -2.20 4.41
C ILE A 433 3.55 -0.76 4.84
N ASP A 434 3.06 -0.42 6.02
CA ASP A 434 3.25 0.89 6.62
C ASP A 434 3.66 0.76 8.08
N LEU A 435 4.22 1.82 8.62
CA LEU A 435 4.56 1.97 10.02
C LEU A 435 3.59 2.97 10.64
N GLU A 436 2.85 2.49 11.62
CA GLU A 436 2.23 3.36 12.59
C GLU A 436 3.27 3.74 13.63
N VAL A 437 3.43 5.04 13.89
CA VAL A 437 4.39 5.57 14.86
C VAL A 437 3.66 6.51 15.82
N LEU A 438 3.74 6.23 17.11
CA LEU A 438 3.25 7.11 18.17
C LEU A 438 4.46 7.70 18.90
N ASP A 439 4.86 8.89 18.47
CA ASP A 439 5.97 9.66 19.03
C ASP A 439 5.87 11.12 18.56
N THR A 440 6.01 12.06 19.50
CA THR A 440 5.84 13.49 19.20
C THR A 440 7.00 14.06 18.37
N GLY A 441 8.23 13.60 18.61
CA GLY A 441 9.40 14.05 17.86
C GLY A 441 9.33 13.65 16.40
N PHE A 442 9.11 12.36 16.15
CA PHE A 442 8.97 11.79 14.82
C PHE A 442 7.77 12.39 14.08
N ALA A 443 6.60 12.48 14.72
CA ALA A 443 5.42 13.09 14.10
C ALA A 443 5.65 14.57 13.74
N ALA A 444 6.36 15.33 14.57
CA ALA A 444 6.74 16.70 14.27
C ALA A 444 7.72 16.80 13.08
N GLU A 445 8.68 15.88 12.94
CA GLU A 445 9.55 15.82 11.77
C GLU A 445 8.76 15.57 10.47
N ILE A 446 7.79 14.65 10.52
CA ILE A 446 6.87 14.40 9.39
C ILE A 446 6.02 15.65 9.09
N GLU A 447 5.41 16.28 10.09
CA GLU A 447 4.65 17.52 9.90
C GLU A 447 5.51 18.64 9.32
N GLY A 448 6.78 18.74 9.74
CA GLY A 448 7.76 19.69 9.22
C GLY A 448 8.05 19.47 7.75
N ARG A 449 8.25 18.21 7.32
CA ARG A 449 8.45 17.87 5.90
C ARG A 449 7.22 18.22 5.06
N ILE A 450 6.02 17.88 5.54
CA ILE A 450 4.77 18.25 4.84
C ILE A 450 4.62 19.78 4.79
N GLY A 451 4.92 20.47 5.90
CA GLY A 451 4.89 21.93 5.98
C GLY A 451 5.84 22.62 5.00
N ALA A 452 7.06 22.10 4.82
CA ALA A 452 8.01 22.59 3.84
C ALA A 452 7.47 22.46 2.41
N ALA A 453 6.81 21.34 2.09
CA ALA A 453 6.18 21.15 0.79
C ALA A 453 4.97 22.07 0.56
N ILE A 454 4.19 22.37 1.62
CA ILE A 454 3.10 23.36 1.57
C ILE A 454 3.65 24.76 1.29
N ALA A 455 4.78 25.14 1.88
CA ALA A 455 5.36 26.47 1.75
C ALA A 455 5.70 26.83 0.29
N SER A 456 6.05 25.84 -0.54
CA SER A 456 6.30 26.00 -1.99
C SER A 456 5.13 25.56 -2.88
N ALA A 457 3.99 25.19 -2.30
CA ALA A 457 2.85 24.66 -3.05
C ALA A 457 1.84 25.75 -3.44
N LYS A 458 1.10 25.47 -4.51
CA LYS A 458 -0.06 26.30 -4.92
C LYS A 458 -1.35 25.73 -4.34
N PRO A 459 -2.20 26.55 -3.70
CA PRO A 459 -3.49 26.08 -3.19
C PRO A 459 -4.44 25.76 -4.35
N VAL A 460 -5.16 24.65 -4.22
CA VAL A 460 -6.29 24.32 -5.09
C VAL A 460 -7.55 24.96 -4.50
N THR A 461 -8.29 25.73 -5.30
CA THR A 461 -9.52 26.37 -4.84
C THR A 461 -10.72 25.92 -5.65
N LEU A 462 -11.92 26.01 -5.07
CA LEU A 462 -13.14 25.71 -5.81
C LEU A 462 -13.32 26.63 -7.02
N ALA A 463 -12.89 27.89 -6.92
CA ALA A 463 -12.93 28.85 -8.02
C ALA A 463 -12.04 28.38 -9.19
N THR A 464 -10.79 28.01 -8.92
CA THR A 464 -9.86 27.53 -9.96
C THR A 464 -10.34 26.21 -10.57
N LEU A 465 -10.92 25.30 -9.78
CA LEU A 465 -11.47 24.04 -10.32
C LEU A 465 -12.67 24.27 -11.25
N ARG A 466 -13.55 25.24 -10.93
CA ARG A 466 -14.76 25.56 -11.70
C ARG A 466 -14.48 26.36 -12.97
N ALA A 467 -13.44 27.22 -12.95
CA ALA A 467 -13.04 28.03 -14.10
C ALA A 467 -12.50 27.20 -15.28
N ARG A 468 -12.16 25.92 -15.06
CA ARG A 468 -11.65 25.03 -16.12
C ARG A 468 -12.70 24.76 -17.21
N PRO A 469 -12.30 24.66 -18.49
CA PRO A 469 -13.20 24.37 -19.61
C PRO A 469 -14.10 23.17 -19.35
N PHE A 470 -15.38 23.26 -19.76
CA PHE A 470 -16.37 22.21 -19.51
C PHE A 470 -15.93 20.84 -20.04
N VAL A 471 -15.41 20.78 -21.27
CA VAL A 471 -14.93 19.54 -21.89
C VAL A 471 -13.82 18.89 -21.05
N ILE A 472 -12.91 19.68 -20.49
CA ILE A 472 -11.86 19.19 -19.60
C ILE A 472 -12.46 18.62 -18.31
N ARG A 473 -13.44 19.31 -17.72
CA ARG A 473 -14.12 18.82 -16.51
C ARG A 473 -14.90 17.53 -16.74
N VAL A 474 -15.52 17.37 -17.92
CA VAL A 474 -16.19 16.12 -18.31
C VAL A 474 -15.17 14.99 -18.45
N PHE A 475 -14.05 15.24 -19.16
CA PHE A 475 -12.99 14.26 -19.33
C PHE A 475 -12.40 13.81 -17.99
N ASP A 476 -12.07 14.75 -17.09
CA ASP A 476 -11.56 14.42 -15.75
C ASP A 476 -12.57 13.56 -14.96
N ARG A 477 -13.88 13.86 -15.06
CA ARG A 477 -14.93 13.08 -14.39
C ARG A 477 -15.13 11.70 -14.99
N LEU A 478 -14.98 11.54 -16.31
CA LEU A 478 -15.00 10.23 -16.95
C LEU A 478 -13.84 9.36 -16.46
N LEU A 479 -12.64 9.92 -16.32
CA LEU A 479 -11.50 9.21 -15.75
C LEU A 479 -11.71 8.87 -14.27
N TRP A 480 -12.34 9.77 -13.50
CA TRP A 480 -12.73 9.49 -12.12
C TRP A 480 -13.72 8.32 -11.97
N LEU A 481 -14.56 8.01 -12.97
CA LEU A 481 -15.40 6.80 -12.92
C LEU A 481 -14.55 5.51 -12.89
N GLY A 482 -13.31 5.57 -13.36
CA GLY A 482 -12.33 4.48 -13.29
C GLY A 482 -11.63 4.34 -11.93
N SER A 483 -11.90 5.21 -10.95
CA SER A 483 -11.20 5.22 -9.64
C SER A 483 -11.14 3.88 -8.91
N PRO A 484 -12.12 2.96 -8.99
CA PRO A 484 -11.99 1.64 -8.36
C PRO A 484 -10.84 0.76 -8.92
N TYR A 485 -10.26 1.15 -10.06
CA TYR A 485 -9.20 0.41 -10.75
C TYR A 485 -7.89 1.20 -10.90
N LEU A 486 -7.94 2.51 -10.67
CA LEU A 486 -6.79 3.41 -10.60
C LEU A 486 -6.19 3.34 -9.20
#